data_AF-A0AAV0V940-F1
#
_entry.id   AF-A0AAV0V940-F1
#
_cell.length_a   1.000
_cell.length_b   1.000
_cell.length_c   1.000
_cell.angle_alpha   90.00
_cell.angle_beta   90.00
_cell.angle_gamma   90.00
#
_symmetry.space_group_name_H-M   'P 1'
#
loop_
_entity.id
_entity.type
_entity.pdbx_description
1 polymer ?
#
loop_
_entity_poly.entity_id
_entity_poly.type
_entity_poly.pdbx_seq_one_letter_code
_entity_poly.pdbx_strand_id
1 'polypeptide(L)'
;MTLLGYGDRSPLLSNATDVEIASRGFRTSILSPFAANLEFRLFKTKSTQEFFVQILVNEKEIPIPGCGRVFCKLSKLEHLWRYYLKTYDFRADCLLSTKLH
;
A
#
# COMPACT_ATOMS: atom_id res chain seq x y z
N MET A 1 0.09 -2.14 -4.15
CA MET A 1 -1.07 -2.36 -3.25
C MET A 1 -0.67 -2.96 -1.90
N THR A 2 -0.14 -4.19 -1.89
CA THR A 2 0.22 -4.92 -0.66
C THR A 2 1.31 -4.25 0.17
N LEU A 3 2.45 -3.89 -0.44
CA LEU A 3 3.51 -3.14 0.23
C LEU A 3 2.99 -1.78 0.74
N LEU A 4 2.09 -1.15 -0.03
CA LEU A 4 1.41 0.09 0.35
C LEU A 4 0.50 -0.03 1.58
N GLY A 5 0.24 -1.25 2.03
CA GLY A 5 -0.66 -1.53 3.14
C GLY A 5 -2.13 -1.50 2.75
N TYR A 6 -2.45 -1.41 1.46
CA TYR A 6 -3.82 -1.48 0.97
C TYR A 6 -4.25 -2.94 0.78
N GLY A 7 -5.37 -3.28 1.41
CA GLY A 7 -5.93 -4.63 1.45
C GLY A 7 -5.79 -5.29 2.82
N ASP A 8 -6.59 -6.32 3.04
CA ASP A 8 -6.48 -7.20 4.20
C ASP A 8 -5.17 -8.01 4.13
N ARG A 9 -4.51 -8.18 5.28
CA ARG A 9 -3.23 -8.92 5.39
C ARG A 9 -3.41 -10.32 5.98
N SER A 10 -4.65 -10.72 6.27
CA SER A 10 -4.97 -12.07 6.72
C SER A 10 -4.52 -13.09 5.65
N PRO A 11 -3.74 -14.12 6.02
CA PRO A 11 -3.29 -15.12 5.06
C PRO A 11 -4.46 -15.79 4.35
N LEU A 12 -4.36 -15.91 3.03
CA LEU A 12 -5.28 -16.74 2.26
C LEU A 12 -4.81 -18.18 2.33
N LEU A 13 -5.65 -19.07 2.84
CA LEU A 13 -5.33 -20.48 2.98
C LEU A 13 -5.87 -21.29 1.79
N SER A 14 -5.10 -22.27 1.31
CA SER A 14 -5.52 -23.15 0.21
C SER A 14 -6.61 -24.13 0.60
N ASN A 15 -6.83 -24.35 1.90
CA ASN A 15 -7.87 -25.20 2.46
C ASN A 15 -9.04 -24.40 3.05
N ALA A 16 -9.17 -23.11 2.70
CA ALA A 16 -10.25 -22.27 3.19
C ALA A 16 -11.61 -22.82 2.74
N THR A 17 -12.55 -22.87 3.67
CA THR A 17 -13.96 -23.20 3.45
C THR A 17 -14.68 -22.10 2.66
N ASP A 18 -15.85 -22.41 2.09
CA ASP A 18 -16.65 -21.41 1.37
C ASP A 18 -17.01 -20.20 2.24
N VAL A 19 -17.24 -20.41 3.54
CA VAL A 19 -17.55 -19.34 4.51
C VAL A 19 -16.33 -18.42 4.73
N GLU A 20 -15.14 -18.99 4.85
CA GLU A 20 -13.89 -18.24 4.98
C GLU A 20 -13.56 -17.48 3.68
N ILE A 21 -13.78 -18.12 2.51
CA ILE A 21 -13.60 -17.48 1.21
C ILE A 21 -14.59 -16.32 1.03
N ALA A 22 -15.84 -16.48 1.45
CA ALA A 22 -16.85 -15.43 1.37
C ALA A 22 -16.57 -14.25 2.30
N SER A 23 -15.93 -14.48 3.45
CA SER A 23 -15.62 -13.44 4.44
C SER A 23 -14.25 -12.77 4.26
N ARG A 24 -13.41 -13.26 3.33
CA ARG A 24 -12.07 -12.69 3.12
C ARG A 24 -12.09 -11.20 2.72
N GLY A 25 -11.25 -10.41 3.37
CA GLY A 25 -11.06 -9.00 3.04
C GLY A 25 -10.15 -8.78 1.83
N PHE A 26 -9.20 -9.67 1.56
CA PHE A 26 -8.31 -9.56 0.40
C PHE A 26 -9.01 -10.07 -0.86
N ARG A 27 -9.28 -9.16 -1.81
CA ARG A 27 -9.91 -9.48 -3.09
C ARG A 27 -9.24 -8.73 -4.22
N THR A 28 -8.60 -9.46 -5.13
CA THR A 28 -7.92 -8.88 -6.30
C THR A 28 -8.86 -8.06 -7.17
N SER A 29 -10.11 -8.51 -7.35
CA SER A 29 -11.12 -7.77 -8.12
C SER A 29 -11.48 -6.39 -7.53
N ILE A 30 -11.21 -6.17 -6.24
CA ILE A 30 -11.41 -4.87 -5.58
C ILE A 30 -10.12 -4.04 -5.62
N LEU A 31 -8.98 -4.68 -5.32
CA LEU A 31 -7.69 -3.98 -5.20
C LEU A 31 -7.07 -3.63 -6.55
N SER A 32 -7.25 -4.47 -7.56
CA SER A 32 -6.65 -4.34 -8.89
C SER A 32 -7.56 -4.91 -9.99
N PRO A 33 -8.78 -4.37 -10.18
CA PRO A 33 -9.61 -4.69 -11.35
C PRO A 33 -8.91 -4.35 -12.67
N PHE A 34 -9.50 -4.75 -13.80
CA PHE A 34 -9.05 -4.27 -15.11
C PHE A 34 -9.10 -2.74 -15.16
N ALA A 35 -8.05 -2.13 -15.72
CA ALA A 35 -7.84 -0.68 -15.73
C ALA A 35 -7.78 -0.02 -14.33
N ALA A 36 -7.41 -0.79 -13.29
CA ALA A 36 -7.07 -0.23 -12.00
C ALA A 36 -5.94 0.81 -12.10
N ASN A 37 -6.02 1.82 -11.25
CA ASN A 37 -5.07 2.93 -11.22
C ASN A 37 -4.75 3.35 -9.79
N LEU A 38 -3.57 3.96 -9.65
CA LEU A 38 -3.10 4.59 -8.44
C LEU A 38 -2.69 6.01 -8.78
N GLU A 39 -3.32 6.96 -8.12
CA GLU A 39 -2.99 8.38 -8.29
C GLU A 39 -2.37 8.90 -6.99
N PHE A 40 -1.18 9.50 -7.13
CA PHE A 40 -0.49 10.17 -6.03
C PHE A 40 -0.56 11.67 -6.27
N ARG A 41 -1.16 12.40 -5.33
CA ARG A 41 -1.26 13.86 -5.39
C ARG A 41 -0.41 14.47 -4.30
N LEU A 42 0.42 15.43 -4.68
CA LEU A 42 1.24 16.21 -3.76
C LEU A 42 0.68 17.62 -3.66
N PHE A 43 0.36 18.02 -2.44
CA PHE A 43 -0.16 19.34 -2.10
C PHE A 43 0.87 20.11 -1.29
N LYS A 44 0.86 21.43 -1.45
CA LYS A 44 1.64 22.36 -0.63
C LYS A 44 0.70 23.34 0.05
N THR A 45 0.73 23.42 1.37
CA THR A 45 -0.09 24.39 2.12
C THR A 45 0.44 25.80 1.91
N LYS A 46 -0.44 26.77 1.66
CA LYS A 46 -0.04 28.18 1.47
C LYS A 46 0.56 28.81 2.73
N SER A 47 0.01 28.50 3.90
CA SER A 47 0.41 29.10 5.19
C SER A 47 1.72 28.56 5.72
N THR A 48 1.84 27.24 5.88
CA THR A 48 3.02 26.61 6.51
C THR A 48 4.07 26.13 5.51
N GLN A 49 3.77 26.19 4.20
CA GLN A 49 4.61 25.64 3.12
C GLN A 49 4.90 24.13 3.26
N GLU A 50 4.18 23.43 4.13
CA GLU A 50 4.30 21.99 4.34
C GLU A 50 3.69 21.20 3.18
N PHE A 51 4.26 20.01 2.95
CA PHE A 51 3.79 19.09 1.92
C PHE A 51 2.87 18.02 2.50
N PHE A 52 1.79 17.75 1.77
CA PHE A 52 0.83 16.70 2.07
C PHE A 52 0.61 15.81 0.85
N VAL A 53 0.41 14.53 1.08
CA VAL A 53 0.14 13.53 0.06
C VAL A 53 -1.29 13.01 0.23
N GLN A 54 -1.97 12.83 -0.90
CA GLN A 54 -3.19 12.05 -1.03
C GLN A 54 -2.92 10.89 -2.00
N ILE A 55 -3.49 9.73 -1.72
CA ILE A 55 -3.41 8.57 -2.61
C ILE A 55 -4.84 8.14 -2.94
N LEU A 56 -5.16 8.06 -4.22
CA LEU A 56 -6.41 7.49 -4.71
C LEU A 56 -6.13 6.09 -5.25
N VAL A 57 -7.01 5.16 -4.90
CA VAL A 57 -6.98 3.79 -5.40
C VAL A 57 -8.24 3.56 -6.19
N ASN A 58 -8.11 3.35 -7.50
CA ASN A 58 -9.24 3.27 -8.43
C ASN A 58 -10.16 4.50 -8.26
N GLU A 59 -9.56 5.69 -8.39
CA GLU A 59 -10.21 7.00 -8.26
C GLU A 59 -10.91 7.27 -6.91
N LYS A 60 -10.79 6.37 -5.93
CA LYS A 60 -11.39 6.52 -4.61
C LYS A 60 -10.40 7.06 -3.61
N GLU A 61 -10.82 8.09 -2.89
CA GLU A 61 -10.10 8.60 -1.74
C GLU A 61 -10.18 7.60 -0.59
N ILE A 62 -9.03 7.06 -0.19
CA ILE A 62 -8.96 6.13 0.93
C ILE A 62 -7.87 6.54 1.91
N PRO A 63 -8.07 6.33 3.23
CA PRO A 63 -7.05 6.65 4.22
C PRO A 63 -5.73 5.95 3.90
N ILE A 64 -4.62 6.69 4.00
CA ILE A 64 -3.29 6.11 3.76
C ILE A 64 -2.94 5.20 4.95
N PRO A 65 -2.62 3.90 4.72
CA PRO A 65 -2.24 2.97 5.78
C PRO A 65 -1.07 3.49 6.60
N GLY A 66 -1.17 3.39 7.93
CA GLY A 66 -0.22 3.99 8.88
C GLY A 66 -0.41 5.49 9.13
N CYS A 67 -1.04 6.23 8.24
CA CYS A 67 -1.45 7.62 8.48
C CYS A 67 -2.84 7.72 9.13
N GLY A 68 -3.78 6.85 8.75
CA GLY A 68 -5.16 6.83 9.27
C GLY A 68 -6.07 7.94 8.72
N ARG A 69 -5.64 8.64 7.65
CA ARG A 69 -6.33 9.79 7.06
C ARG A 69 -6.01 9.89 5.57
N VAL A 70 -6.90 10.56 4.82
CA VAL A 70 -6.79 10.73 3.35
C VAL A 70 -5.61 11.64 2.97
N PHE A 71 -5.41 12.74 3.69
CA PHE A 71 -4.25 13.64 3.53
C PHE A 71 -3.21 13.37 4.61
N CYS A 72 -1.99 12.98 4.23
CA CYS A 72 -0.90 12.74 5.17
C CYS A 72 0.26 13.70 4.91
N LYS A 73 0.85 14.28 5.97
CA LYS A 73 2.11 15.03 5.84
C LYS A 73 3.16 14.14 5.16
N LEU A 74 3.82 14.66 4.12
CA LEU A 74 4.80 13.91 3.35
C LEU A 74 5.91 13.34 4.25
N SER A 75 6.42 14.14 5.19
CA SER A 75 7.45 13.71 6.14
C SER A 75 7.01 12.55 7.03
N LYS A 76 5.73 12.47 7.41
CA LYS A 76 5.19 11.32 8.15
C LYS A 76 5.15 10.08 7.26
N LEU A 77 4.75 10.23 6.00
CA LEU A 77 4.72 9.11 5.05
C LEU A 77 6.14 8.59 4.77
N GLU A 78 7.10 9.47 4.51
CA GLU A 78 8.51 9.10 4.33
C GLU A 78 9.06 8.37 5.57
N HIS A 79 8.69 8.82 6.77
CA HIS A 79 9.09 8.15 8.00
C HIS A 79 8.51 6.73 8.11
N LEU A 80 7.21 6.55 7.83
CA LEU A 80 6.56 5.23 7.81
C LEU A 80 7.25 4.27 6.83
N TRP A 81 7.78 4.79 5.73
CA TRP A 81 8.40 4.04 4.65
C TRP A 81 9.92 3.99 4.74
N ARG A 82 10.52 4.58 5.78
CA ARG A 82 11.96 4.79 5.89
C ARG A 82 12.77 3.52 5.68
N TYR A 83 12.30 2.39 6.21
CA TYR A 83 12.97 1.09 6.05
C TYR A 83 13.14 0.74 4.57
N TYR A 84 12.06 0.80 3.78
CA TYR A 84 12.10 0.49 2.35
C TYR A 84 12.83 1.57 1.53
N LEU A 85 12.83 2.81 2.00
CA LEU A 85 13.50 3.92 1.31
C LEU A 85 15.01 3.98 1.56
N LYS A 86 15.50 3.45 2.69
CA LYS A 86 16.88 3.68 3.15
C LYS A 86 17.64 2.42 3.54
N THR A 87 16.97 1.31 3.80
CA THR A 87 17.59 0.14 4.42
C THR A 87 17.34 -1.14 3.63
N TYR A 88 16.14 -1.35 3.10
CA TYR A 88 15.81 -2.56 2.36
C TYR A 88 16.56 -2.62 1.02
N ASP A 89 17.32 -3.68 0.81
CA ASP A 89 18.00 -3.95 -0.46
C ASP A 89 17.16 -4.95 -1.27
N PHE A 90 16.31 -4.42 -2.15
CA PHE A 90 15.50 -5.23 -3.06
C PHE A 90 16.35 -6.11 -3.98
N ARG A 91 17.56 -5.67 -4.35
CA ARG A 91 18.40 -6.42 -5.28
C ARG A 91 19.00 -7.63 -4.57
N ALA A 92 19.57 -7.44 -3.39
CA ALA A 92 20.13 -8.54 -2.59
C ALA A 92 19.06 -9.59 -2.29
N ASP A 93 17.87 -9.16 -1.88
CA ASP A 93 16.74 -10.05 -1.55
C ASP A 93 16.26 -10.85 -2.78
N CYS A 94 16.09 -10.20 -3.93
CA CYS A 94 15.74 -10.90 -5.18
C CYS A 94 16.80 -11.92 -5.60
N LEU A 95 18.10 -11.62 -5.43
CA LEU A 95 19.19 -12.52 -5.82
C LEU A 95 19.33 -13.73 -4.87
N LEU A 96 18.94 -13.60 -3.60
CA LEU A 96 18.88 -14.73 -2.68
C LEU A 96 17.81 -15.73 -3.10
N SER A 97 16.68 -15.25 -3.63
CA SER A 97 15.59 -16.12 -4.11
C SER A 97 15.98 -16.98 -5.32
N THR A 98 16.91 -16.50 -6.16
CA THR A 98 17.38 -17.24 -7.35
C THR A 98 18.40 -18.34 -7.05
N LYS A 99 18.95 -18.42 -5.83
CA LYS A 99 19.98 -19.43 -5.48
C LYS A 99 19.40 -20.67 -4.78
N LEU A 100 18.09 -20.72 -4.56
CA LEU A 100 17.39 -21.82 -3.90
C LEU A 100 16.71 -22.80 -4.88
N HIS A 101 17.05 -22.71 -6.17
CA HIS A 101 16.61 -23.64 -7.22
C HIS A 101 17.80 -24.29 -7.90
#